data_AF-A0A023B6K0-F1
#
_entry.id   AF-A0A023B6K0-F1
#
_cell.length_a   1.000
_cell.length_b   1.000
_cell.length_c   1.000
_cell.angle_alpha   90.00
_cell.angle_beta   90.00
_cell.angle_gamma   90.00
#
_symmetry.space_group_name_H-M   'P 1'
#
loop_
_entity.id
_entity.type
_entity.pdbx_description
1 polymer ?
#
loop_
_entity_poly.entity_id
_entity_poly.type
_entity_poly.pdbx_seq_one_letter_code
_entity_poly.pdbx_strand_id
1 'polypeptide(L)'
;MFNGVGVPTARGTGTSGYVQGNKALLKGHPGNRKRQRDHKRIKEPEKDVVLIEHEKARIIEVAVLEYEDDLRESHPEMTEQEIEQKVRQKRNSLESDLLPQPHSDDIIGHQILASEMTIKKGDMMTEATTMMTEVITKVTMRMRNVDDMIMNRNPPEEVTLKKGVTASTTFRQKIDTMICYQ
;
A
#
# COMPACT_ATOMS: atom_id res chain seq x y z
N MET A 1 -57.29 -54.22 0.26
CA MET A 1 -56.07 -53.38 0.17
C MET A 1 -56.30 -52.24 -0.80
N PHE A 2 -55.85 -51.03 -0.47
CA PHE A 2 -55.96 -49.86 -1.34
C PHE A 2 -54.55 -49.41 -1.72
N ASN A 3 -54.24 -49.33 -3.03
CA ASN A 3 -52.91 -48.97 -3.55
C ASN A 3 -51.73 -49.78 -2.95
N GLY A 4 -51.95 -51.06 -2.61
CA GLY A 4 -50.93 -51.92 -2.00
C GLY A 4 -50.59 -51.59 -0.54
N VAL A 5 -51.34 -50.69 0.12
CA VAL A 5 -51.13 -50.30 1.51
C VAL A 5 -52.27 -50.83 2.39
N GLY A 6 -51.92 -51.25 3.62
CA GLY A 6 -52.86 -51.75 4.63
C GLY A 6 -53.01 -53.27 4.65
N VAL A 7 -53.94 -53.76 5.48
CA VAL A 7 -54.24 -55.20 5.60
C VAL A 7 -55.28 -55.65 4.56
N PRO A 8 -55.24 -56.91 4.07
CA PRO A 8 -56.23 -57.41 3.11
C PRO A 8 -57.63 -57.51 3.73
N THR A 9 -57.73 -57.92 4.99
CA THR A 9 -58.96 -57.99 5.79
C THR A 9 -58.65 -57.59 7.24
N ALA A 10 -59.57 -56.86 7.90
CA ALA A 10 -59.43 -56.48 9.32
C ALA A 10 -59.65 -57.65 10.31
N ARG A 11 -60.20 -58.78 9.83
CA ARG A 11 -60.42 -59.98 10.66
C ARG A 11 -59.08 -60.66 10.94
N GLY A 12 -58.83 -60.97 12.21
CA GLY A 12 -57.61 -61.65 12.67
C GLY A 12 -56.43 -60.74 12.98
N THR A 13 -56.50 -59.44 12.67
CA THR A 13 -55.42 -58.47 12.98
C THR A 13 -55.58 -57.81 14.35
N GLY A 14 -56.69 -58.05 15.05
CA GLY A 14 -56.97 -57.48 16.37
C GLY A 14 -57.18 -55.96 16.38
N THR A 15 -57.35 -55.34 15.22
CA THR A 15 -57.51 -53.88 15.05
C THR A 15 -58.65 -53.58 14.07
N SER A 16 -59.09 -52.31 13.99
CA SER A 16 -60.16 -51.88 13.07
C SER A 16 -59.78 -51.89 11.59
N GLY A 17 -58.49 -52.07 11.25
CA GLY A 17 -58.00 -51.99 9.88
C GLY A 17 -57.95 -50.56 9.31
N TYR A 18 -58.08 -49.53 10.14
CA TYR A 18 -58.00 -48.12 9.71
C TYR A 18 -56.57 -47.74 9.31
N VAL A 19 -56.40 -47.18 8.11
CA VAL A 19 -55.09 -46.80 7.54
C VAL A 19 -55.05 -45.28 7.36
N GLN A 20 -54.09 -44.62 8.01
CA GLN A 20 -53.84 -43.18 7.85
C GLN A 20 -52.55 -42.95 7.04
N GLY A 21 -52.55 -41.92 6.18
CA GLY A 21 -51.34 -41.46 5.52
C GLY A 21 -50.36 -40.82 6.50
N ASN A 22 -49.06 -41.07 6.32
CA ASN A 22 -48.01 -40.42 7.10
C ASN A 22 -47.93 -38.92 6.75
N LYS A 23 -48.30 -38.05 7.69
CA LYS A 23 -48.24 -36.58 7.52
C LYS A 23 -46.83 -36.00 7.64
N ALA A 24 -45.92 -36.72 8.30
CA ALA A 24 -44.52 -36.33 8.43
C ALA A 24 -43.65 -36.81 7.25
N LEU A 25 -44.24 -37.58 6.31
CA LEU A 25 -43.53 -37.95 5.10
C LEU A 25 -43.32 -36.69 4.26
N LEU A 26 -42.12 -36.12 4.35
CA LEU A 26 -41.66 -35.11 3.40
C LEU A 26 -41.68 -35.76 2.03
N LYS A 27 -42.71 -35.43 1.23
CA LYS A 27 -42.81 -35.89 -0.15
C LYS A 27 -41.56 -35.36 -0.83
N GLY A 28 -40.64 -36.26 -1.19
CA GLY A 28 -39.42 -35.88 -1.90
C GLY A 28 -39.82 -34.95 -3.05
N HIS A 29 -39.19 -33.78 -3.10
CA HIS A 29 -39.53 -32.73 -4.07
C HIS A 29 -39.66 -33.39 -5.46
N PRO A 30 -40.80 -33.24 -6.16
CA PRO A 30 -41.08 -34.03 -7.35
C PRO A 30 -40.09 -33.65 -8.46
N GLY A 31 -38.96 -34.35 -8.49
CA GLY A 31 -37.94 -34.23 -9.51
C GLY A 31 -37.30 -32.85 -9.58
N ASN A 32 -35.99 -32.83 -9.42
CA ASN A 32 -35.11 -31.97 -10.21
C ASN A 32 -35.31 -32.22 -11.72
N ARG A 33 -36.51 -31.93 -12.25
CA ARG A 33 -36.82 -31.96 -13.67
C ARG A 33 -37.07 -30.52 -14.07
N LYS A 34 -35.99 -29.93 -14.59
CA LYS A 34 -35.89 -28.56 -15.14
C LYS A 34 -35.61 -27.45 -14.11
N ARG A 35 -34.47 -27.53 -13.43
CA ARG A 35 -33.64 -26.31 -13.32
C ARG A 35 -32.62 -26.38 -14.43
N GLN A 36 -33.03 -25.76 -15.54
CA GLN A 36 -32.16 -25.40 -16.65
C GLN A 36 -30.86 -24.85 -16.07
N ARG A 37 -29.76 -25.24 -16.72
CA ARG A 37 -28.37 -24.95 -16.36
C ARG A 37 -28.07 -23.44 -16.36
N ASP A 38 -28.68 -22.70 -15.46
CA ASP A 38 -28.14 -21.42 -15.03
C ASP A 38 -27.07 -21.77 -14.02
N HIS A 39 -25.91 -22.21 -14.53
CA HIS A 39 -24.67 -22.10 -13.78
C HIS A 39 -24.40 -20.60 -13.64
N LYS A 40 -25.19 -19.90 -12.80
CA LYS A 40 -24.68 -18.74 -12.10
C LYS A 40 -23.43 -19.28 -11.44
N ARG A 41 -22.28 -18.95 -12.03
CA ARG A 41 -20.96 -19.28 -11.50
C ARG A 41 -21.06 -18.96 -10.03
N ILE A 42 -21.11 -20.01 -9.20
CA ILE A 42 -21.06 -19.84 -7.76
C ILE A 42 -19.76 -19.07 -7.59
N LYS A 43 -19.85 -17.80 -7.19
CA LYS A 43 -18.66 -17.01 -6.91
C LYS A 43 -17.93 -17.81 -5.84
N GLU A 44 -16.75 -18.32 -6.19
CA GLU A 44 -15.89 -18.93 -5.19
C GLU A 44 -15.72 -17.89 -4.07
N PRO A 45 -15.80 -18.30 -2.80
CA PRO A 45 -15.62 -17.37 -1.69
C PRO A 45 -14.30 -16.63 -1.89
N GLU A 46 -14.33 -15.31 -1.70
CA GLU A 46 -13.11 -14.49 -1.70
C GLU A 46 -12.19 -15.06 -0.62
N LYS A 47 -11.03 -15.56 -1.04
CA LYS A 47 -10.04 -16.11 -0.11
C LYS A 47 -9.48 -14.96 0.74
N ASP A 48 -9.26 -15.23 2.02
CA ASP A 48 -8.63 -14.25 2.92
C ASP A 48 -7.26 -13.82 2.38
N VAL A 49 -6.96 -12.52 2.45
CA VAL A 49 -5.71 -11.92 1.93
C VAL A 49 -4.48 -12.60 2.53
N VAL A 50 -4.52 -12.90 3.83
CA VAL A 50 -3.45 -13.60 4.56
C VAL A 50 -3.17 -14.98 3.96
N LEU A 51 -4.22 -15.72 3.60
CA LEU A 51 -4.07 -17.04 2.99
C LEU A 51 -3.46 -16.95 1.59
N ILE A 52 -3.81 -15.91 0.82
CA ILE A 52 -3.24 -15.67 -0.52
C ILE A 52 -1.73 -15.39 -0.42
N GLU A 53 -1.31 -14.56 0.54
CA GLU A 53 0.10 -14.23 0.76
C GLU A 53 0.91 -15.46 1.20
N HIS A 54 0.37 -16.26 2.13
CA HIS A 54 1.02 -17.49 2.56
C HIS A 54 1.14 -18.52 1.44
N GLU A 55 0.11 -18.68 0.60
CA GLU A 55 0.18 -19.60 -0.53
C GLU A 55 1.24 -19.15 -1.54
N LYS A 56 1.36 -17.84 -1.80
CA LYS A 56 2.45 -17.30 -2.65
C LYS A 56 3.82 -17.59 -2.06
N ALA A 57 4.02 -17.32 -0.77
CA ALA A 57 5.29 -17.58 -0.08
C ALA A 57 5.63 -19.08 -0.10
N ARG A 58 4.63 -19.94 0.13
CA ARG A 58 4.80 -21.40 0.05
C ARG A 58 5.25 -21.85 -1.33
N ILE A 59 4.65 -21.32 -2.41
CA ILE A 59 5.03 -21.67 -3.78
C ILE A 59 6.50 -21.31 -4.05
N ILE A 60 6.96 -20.16 -3.58
CA ILE A 60 8.35 -19.72 -3.75
C ILE A 60 9.30 -20.65 -3.00
N GLU A 61 9.04 -20.91 -1.71
CA GLU A 61 9.95 -21.75 -0.90
C GLU A 61 9.99 -23.21 -1.37
N VAL A 62 8.86 -23.77 -1.83
CA VAL A 62 8.86 -25.11 -2.44
C VAL A 62 9.74 -25.16 -3.68
N ALA A 63 9.60 -24.20 -4.59
CA ALA A 63 10.41 -24.14 -5.82
C ALA A 63 11.90 -23.88 -5.53
N VAL A 64 12.21 -23.14 -4.47
CA VAL A 64 13.59 -22.90 -4.04
C VAL A 64 14.22 -24.18 -3.45
N LEU A 65 13.47 -24.92 -2.64
CA LEU A 65 13.94 -26.19 -2.06
C LEU A 65 14.20 -27.24 -3.14
N GLU A 66 13.27 -27.40 -4.09
CA GLU A 66 13.46 -28.30 -5.23
C GLU A 66 14.72 -27.94 -6.03
N TYR A 67 14.94 -26.64 -6.27
CA TYR A 67 16.13 -26.17 -6.98
C TYR A 67 17.44 -26.37 -6.20
N GLU A 68 17.41 -26.26 -4.87
CA GLU A 68 18.57 -26.55 -4.02
C GLU A 68 18.95 -28.04 -4.10
N ASP A 69 17.96 -28.92 -4.02
CA ASP A 69 18.14 -30.37 -4.14
C ASP A 69 18.68 -30.74 -5.53
N ASP A 70 18.12 -30.15 -6.60
CA ASP A 70 18.58 -30.34 -7.98
C ASP A 70 20.05 -29.91 -8.17
N LEU A 71 20.44 -28.79 -7.56
CA LEU A 71 21.83 -28.29 -7.60
C LEU A 71 22.79 -29.23 -6.87
N ARG A 72 22.38 -29.76 -5.71
CA ARG A 72 23.20 -30.71 -4.94
C ARG A 72 23.37 -32.04 -5.68
N GLU A 73 22.34 -32.53 -6.35
CA GLU A 73 22.40 -33.77 -7.12
C GLU A 73 23.20 -33.61 -8.43
N SER A 74 22.97 -32.52 -9.17
CA SER A 74 23.58 -32.29 -10.48
C SER A 74 25.05 -31.82 -10.39
N HIS A 75 25.40 -31.10 -9.32
CA HIS A 75 26.72 -30.47 -9.16
C HIS A 75 27.31 -30.74 -7.76
N PRO A 76 27.74 -31.98 -7.48
CA PRO A 76 28.31 -32.35 -6.18
C PRO A 76 29.65 -31.66 -5.88
N GLU A 77 30.30 -31.05 -6.88
CA GLU A 77 31.56 -30.32 -6.72
C GLU A 77 31.38 -28.84 -6.34
N MET A 78 30.15 -28.31 -6.41
CA MET A 78 29.89 -26.92 -6.02
C MET A 78 30.06 -26.74 -4.52
N THR A 79 30.63 -25.59 -4.14
CA THR A 79 30.74 -25.23 -2.72
C THR A 79 29.38 -24.77 -2.19
N GLU A 80 29.08 -25.03 -0.92
CA GLU A 80 27.83 -24.62 -0.26
C GLU A 80 27.53 -23.12 -0.45
N GLN A 81 28.56 -22.27 -0.46
CA GLN A 81 28.43 -20.83 -0.69
C GLN A 81 27.89 -20.48 -2.08
N GLU A 82 28.27 -21.24 -3.11
CA GLU A 82 27.81 -21.01 -4.49
C GLU A 82 26.36 -21.48 -4.66
N ILE A 83 25.99 -22.57 -3.98
CA ILE A 83 24.61 -23.07 -3.93
C ILE A 83 23.71 -22.02 -3.28
N GLU A 84 24.11 -21.48 -2.12
CA GLU A 84 23.36 -20.43 -1.43
C GLU A 84 23.17 -19.17 -2.30
N GLN A 85 24.21 -18.77 -3.04
CA GLN A 85 24.11 -17.63 -3.97
C GLN A 85 23.09 -17.90 -5.10
N LYS A 86 23.12 -19.08 -5.71
CA LYS A 86 22.17 -19.45 -6.77
C LYS A 86 20.74 -19.57 -6.23
N VAL A 87 20.57 -20.16 -5.06
CA VAL A 87 19.28 -20.26 -4.35
C VAL A 87 18.72 -18.87 -4.06
N ARG A 88 19.56 -17.94 -3.57
CA ARG A 88 19.17 -16.56 -3.31
C ARG A 88 18.76 -15.82 -4.59
N GLN A 89 19.50 -16.00 -5.68
CA GLN A 89 19.13 -15.45 -6.98
C GLN A 89 17.79 -15.99 -7.47
N LYS A 90 17.56 -17.30 -7.30
CA LYS A 90 16.29 -17.96 -7.66
C LYS A 90 15.12 -17.42 -6.85
N ARG A 91 15.29 -17.26 -5.53
CA ARG A 91 14.27 -16.66 -4.64
C ARG A 91 13.87 -15.26 -5.12
N ASN A 92 14.86 -14.39 -5.36
CA ASN A 92 14.61 -13.03 -5.84
C ASN A 92 13.87 -12.98 -7.19
N SER A 93 14.21 -13.89 -8.12
CA SER A 93 13.55 -13.98 -9.43
C SER A 93 12.09 -14.41 -9.29
N LEU A 94 11.81 -15.41 -8.46
CA LEU A 94 10.44 -15.90 -8.25
C LEU A 94 9.58 -14.86 -7.52
N GLU A 95 10.16 -14.14 -6.56
CA GLU A 95 9.50 -13.01 -5.91
C GLU A 95 9.14 -11.92 -6.92
N SER A 96 10.05 -11.54 -7.84
CA SER A 96 9.74 -10.53 -8.87
C SER A 96 8.66 -10.99 -9.85
N ASP A 97 8.61 -12.27 -10.18
CA ASP A 97 7.64 -12.80 -11.14
C ASP A 97 6.23 -12.95 -10.53
N LEU A 98 6.14 -13.27 -9.24
CA LEU A 98 4.86 -13.45 -8.52
C LEU A 98 4.30 -12.15 -7.91
N LEU A 99 5.15 -11.15 -7.69
CA LEU A 99 4.68 -9.80 -7.41
C LEU A 99 3.96 -9.29 -8.67
N PRO A 100 2.77 -8.67 -8.53
CA PRO A 100 2.17 -7.97 -9.65
C PRO A 100 3.17 -6.92 -10.11
N GLN A 101 3.75 -7.12 -11.29
CA GLN A 101 4.47 -6.05 -11.95
C GLN A 101 3.47 -4.89 -12.09
N PRO A 102 3.80 -3.67 -11.64
CA PRO A 102 2.89 -2.56 -11.81
C PRO A 102 2.57 -2.48 -13.30
N HIS A 103 1.28 -2.66 -13.63
CA HIS A 103 0.86 -2.46 -15.00
C HIS A 103 1.22 -1.02 -15.38
N SER A 104 1.50 -0.72 -16.65
CA SER A 104 1.90 0.63 -17.07
C SER A 104 0.98 1.74 -16.54
N ASP A 105 -0.27 1.38 -16.29
CA ASP A 105 -1.34 2.25 -15.80
C ASP A 105 -1.22 2.56 -14.29
N ASP A 106 -0.58 1.70 -13.50
CA ASP A 106 -0.37 1.88 -12.04
C ASP A 106 0.87 2.73 -11.72
N ILE A 107 1.84 2.79 -12.64
CA ILE A 107 3.08 3.57 -12.49
C ILE A 107 2.76 5.08 -12.40
N ILE A 108 1.79 5.53 -13.19
CA ILE A 108 1.31 6.92 -13.19
C ILE A 108 0.69 7.26 -11.83
N GLY A 109 -0.14 6.36 -11.29
CA GLY A 109 -0.77 6.54 -9.98
C GLY A 109 0.24 6.61 -8.84
N HIS A 110 1.23 5.72 -8.81
CA HIS A 110 2.27 5.73 -7.78
C HIS A 110 3.19 6.96 -7.85
N GLN A 111 3.53 7.45 -9.04
CA GLN A 111 4.27 8.71 -9.21
C GLN A 111 3.45 9.93 -8.77
N ILE A 112 2.16 9.98 -9.09
CA ILE A 112 1.26 11.05 -8.64
C ILE A 112 1.18 11.05 -7.11
N LEU A 113 0.90 9.91 -6.47
CA LEU A 113 0.85 9.82 -5.00
C LEU A 113 2.16 10.22 -4.32
N ALA A 114 3.30 9.79 -4.87
CA ALA A 114 4.62 10.18 -4.37
C ALA A 114 4.85 11.70 -4.53
N SER A 115 4.44 12.29 -5.65
CA SER A 115 4.54 13.73 -5.89
C SER A 115 3.60 14.55 -4.99
N GLU A 116 2.38 14.07 -4.72
CA GLU A 116 1.45 14.71 -3.80
C GLU A 116 2.00 14.70 -2.37
N MET A 117 2.69 13.62 -1.97
CA MET A 117 3.34 13.51 -0.66
C MET A 117 4.51 14.48 -0.50
N THR A 118 5.28 14.75 -1.57
CA THR A 118 6.38 15.73 -1.53
C THR A 118 5.87 17.16 -1.57
N ILE A 119 4.82 17.45 -2.35
CA ILE A 119 4.17 18.77 -2.41
C ILE A 119 3.58 19.13 -1.05
N LYS A 120 2.80 18.24 -0.41
CA LYS A 120 2.25 18.46 0.93
C LYS A 120 3.33 18.74 1.99
N LYS A 121 4.47 18.05 1.90
CA LYS A 121 5.63 18.32 2.77
C LYS A 121 6.25 19.69 2.50
N GLY A 122 6.31 20.12 1.24
CA GLY A 122 6.76 21.44 0.84
C GLY A 122 5.86 22.56 1.36
N ASP A 123 4.55 22.40 1.23
CA ASP A 123 3.55 23.39 1.69
C ASP A 123 3.68 23.65 3.19
N MET A 124 3.79 22.60 4.02
CA MET A 124 4.01 22.76 5.46
C MET A 124 5.31 23.51 5.80
N MET A 125 6.37 23.33 4.99
CA MET A 125 7.63 24.04 5.20
C MET A 125 7.51 25.51 4.78
N THR A 126 6.79 25.82 3.69
CA THR A 126 6.57 27.20 3.24
C THR A 126 5.71 28.01 4.22
N GLU A 127 4.69 27.38 4.82
CA GLU A 127 3.86 27.99 5.88
C GLU A 127 4.71 28.33 7.11
N ALA A 128 5.57 27.40 7.55
CA ALA A 128 6.50 27.65 8.65
C ALA A 128 7.47 28.80 8.37
N THR A 129 8.01 28.87 7.14
CA THR A 129 8.91 29.99 6.74
C THR A 129 8.18 31.32 6.66
N THR A 130 6.95 31.36 6.14
CA THR A 130 6.11 32.57 6.05
C THR A 130 5.84 33.11 7.45
N MET A 131 5.42 32.24 8.38
CA MET A 131 5.20 32.59 9.79
C MET A 131 6.48 33.12 10.46
N MET A 132 7.64 32.52 10.20
CA MET A 132 8.92 33.03 10.73
C MET A 132 9.29 34.39 10.13
N THR A 133 9.13 34.59 8.82
CA THR A 133 9.43 35.89 8.19
C THR A 133 8.48 37.00 8.68
N GLU A 134 7.22 36.70 8.96
CA GLU A 134 6.29 37.64 9.58
C GLU A 134 6.70 38.04 11.00
N VAL A 135 7.14 37.09 11.81
CA VAL A 135 7.63 37.39 13.17
C VAL A 135 8.90 38.24 13.09
N ILE A 136 9.84 37.89 12.21
CA ILE A 136 11.09 38.65 12.01
C ILE A 136 10.79 40.08 11.51
N THR A 137 9.88 40.24 10.55
CA THR A 137 9.47 41.57 10.07
C THR A 137 8.76 42.39 11.16
N LYS A 138 7.90 41.79 11.97
CA LYS A 138 7.25 42.47 13.12
C LYS A 138 8.27 42.88 14.19
N VAL A 139 9.25 42.03 14.51
CA VAL A 139 10.33 42.34 15.46
C VAL A 139 11.24 43.44 14.92
N THR A 140 11.67 43.36 13.67
CA THR A 140 12.54 44.38 13.05
C THR A 140 11.84 45.74 12.90
N MET A 141 10.56 45.78 12.53
CA MET A 141 9.77 47.03 12.52
C MET A 141 9.66 47.64 13.92
N ARG A 142 9.53 46.80 14.96
CA ARG A 142 9.51 47.26 16.36
C ARG A 142 10.88 47.80 16.80
N MET A 143 11.98 47.22 16.33
CA MET A 143 13.34 47.72 16.61
C MET A 143 13.62 49.04 15.88
N ARG A 144 13.20 49.22 14.62
CA ARG A 144 13.33 50.51 13.91
C ARG A 144 12.66 51.67 14.66
N ASN A 145 11.49 51.45 15.24
CA ASN A 145 10.81 52.47 16.05
C ASN A 145 11.57 52.82 17.35
N VAL A 146 12.36 51.90 17.90
CA VAL A 146 13.20 52.13 19.08
C VAL A 146 14.48 52.85 18.68
N ASP A 147 15.11 52.47 17.56
CA ASP A 147 16.30 53.12 17.02
C ASP A 147 16.02 54.56 16.57
N ASP A 148 14.87 54.81 15.91
CA ASP A 148 14.40 56.17 15.56
C ASP A 148 14.14 57.04 16.81
N MET A 149 13.83 56.42 17.96
CA MET A 149 13.65 57.11 19.23
C MET A 149 14.99 57.36 19.96
N ILE A 150 15.99 56.51 19.75
CA ILE A 150 17.35 56.66 20.30
C ILE A 150 18.14 57.71 19.51
N MET A 151 18.02 57.73 18.18
CA MET A 151 18.76 58.65 17.30
C MET A 151 18.32 60.12 17.39
N ASN A 152 17.17 60.42 18.00
CA ASN A 152 16.70 61.79 18.24
C ASN A 152 17.11 62.37 19.62
N ARG A 153 17.80 61.60 20.49
CA ARG A 153 18.24 62.07 21.81
C ARG A 153 19.73 62.41 21.93
N ASN A 154 20.58 61.96 21.01
CA ASN A 154 22.00 62.32 20.96
C ASN A 154 22.48 62.36 19.50
N PRO A 155 22.69 63.53 18.89
CA PRO A 155 23.32 63.60 17.58
C PRO A 155 24.80 63.20 17.68
N PRO A 156 25.31 62.30 16.83
CA PRO A 156 26.71 61.89 16.87
C PRO A 156 27.64 63.03 16.47
N GLU A 157 28.65 63.29 17.31
CA GLU A 157 29.73 64.26 17.05
C GLU A 157 30.55 63.86 15.80
N GLU A 158 30.67 64.78 14.84
CA GLU A 158 31.50 64.60 13.65
C GLU A 158 32.99 64.68 14.01
N VAL A 159 33.64 63.53 14.23
CA VAL A 159 35.10 63.46 14.24
C VAL A 159 35.60 63.31 12.80
N THR A 160 36.07 64.42 12.25
CA THR A 160 36.62 64.52 10.90
C THR A 160 38.03 63.91 10.81
N LEU A 161 38.17 62.79 10.10
CA LEU A 161 39.48 62.29 9.63
C LEU A 161 39.47 62.06 8.11
N LYS A 162 39.96 63.11 7.44
CA LYS A 162 40.72 63.19 6.18
C LYS A 162 40.66 61.99 5.20
N LYS A 163 39.98 62.26 4.09
CA LYS A 163 40.27 61.86 2.69
C LYS A 163 40.40 60.35 2.37
N GLY A 164 39.34 59.83 1.76
CA GLY A 164 39.44 59.19 0.44
C GLY A 164 39.20 57.68 0.37
N VAL A 165 38.12 57.33 -0.35
CA VAL A 165 37.77 56.02 -0.95
C VAL A 165 37.01 55.05 -0.03
N THR A 166 35.69 55.04 -0.26
CA THR A 166 34.70 54.10 0.25
C THR A 166 34.88 52.72 -0.41
N ALA A 167 35.23 51.71 0.38
CA ALA A 167 35.20 50.31 -0.03
C ALA A 167 34.04 49.60 0.66
N SER A 168 32.85 49.64 0.06
CA SER A 168 31.77 48.70 0.40
C SER A 168 30.88 48.29 -0.77
N THR A 169 31.32 48.55 -2.01
CA THR A 169 30.64 48.18 -3.26
C THR A 169 31.33 47.03 -3.98
N THR A 170 31.79 46.00 -3.26
CA THR A 170 32.36 44.78 -3.88
C THR A 170 31.76 43.47 -3.38
N PHE A 171 30.85 43.50 -2.40
CA PHE A 171 30.19 42.28 -1.94
C PHE A 171 28.97 41.90 -2.81
N ARG A 172 28.27 42.89 -3.36
CA ARG A 172 27.02 42.67 -4.10
C ARG A 172 27.23 42.19 -5.55
N GLN A 173 28.36 42.52 -6.17
CA GLN A 173 28.69 42.09 -7.54
C GLN A 173 29.19 40.63 -7.62
N LYS A 174 29.57 40.02 -6.49
CA LYS A 174 30.13 38.66 -6.44
C LYS A 174 29.06 37.57 -6.31
N ILE A 175 27.84 37.94 -5.92
CA ILE A 175 26.71 37.02 -5.79
C ILE A 175 25.97 36.90 -7.14
N ASP A 176 25.83 38.01 -7.88
CA ASP A 176 25.09 38.02 -9.15
C ASP A 176 25.81 37.28 -10.28
N THR A 177 27.15 37.14 -10.23
CA THR A 177 27.90 36.35 -11.22
C THR A 177 27.88 34.84 -10.97
N MET A 178 27.41 34.39 -9.80
CA MET A 178 27.40 32.98 -9.43
C MET A 178 26.05 32.29 -9.68
N ILE A 179 25.01 33.05 -10.03
CA ILE A 179 23.66 32.55 -10.34
C ILE A 179 23.45 32.31 -11.86
N CYS A 180 24.34 32.80 -12.73
CA CYS A 180 24.19 32.68 -14.19
C CYS A 180 25.05 31.60 -14.87
N TYR A 181 25.68 30.70 -14.11
CA TYR A 181 26.35 29.51 -14.66
C TYR A 181 25.77 28.24 -14.03
N GLN A 182 24.52 27.95 -14.37
CA GLN A 182 23.92 26.63 -14.33
C GLN A 182 22.95 26.50 -15.50
#